data_AF-A0A956L3R4-F1
#
_entry.id   AF-A0A956L3R4-F1
#
_cell.length_a   1.000
_cell.length_b   1.000
_cell.length_c   1.000
_cell.angle_alpha   90.00
_cell.angle_beta   90.00
_cell.angle_gamma   90.00
#
_symmetry.space_group_name_H-M   'P 1'
#
loop_
_entity.id
_entity.type
_entity.pdbx_description
1 polymer ?
#
loop_
_entity_poly.entity_id
_entity_poly.type
_entity_poly.pdbx_seq_one_letter_code
_entity_poly.pdbx_strand_id
1 'polypeptide(L)'
;MIASPRVWTVTRSVLAASLLVAGCGFFGKVLGKNDGQAGATGSSSHDAAQAEQDQALQQRVEALWAEIDAEGITSARALALADLTFEAHRSGAVQRGHVNGPGLARATLGHLEDALAAEPAAAADLQLAAGSVHLLLQQPDQALAAYNASIAAQPRMEPFWALQALPPGPAVSEAVLAACPVVRPVVPGTELADFVAACLVAAEGNANQLQWDGIQGDLVAHAEEMARRAEEQRRLEEEERRRAEEEAAAAAQQARYQVAAVFAAGSCSFGDCMHKGWEIRTDDGTVRVSCNFGDCLGNGWEAHFPDGGTARTSCNFGDCMQKGWETRFPDGQTARTSCSFGECATKGWETQLPDGGTARTSCNFGECYTKGWETRLPDGGSVRCNCNFGDCLQNGTDCG
;
A
#
# COMPACT_ATOMS: atom_id res chain seq x y z
N MET A 1 27.50 28.98 -29.17
CA MET A 1 26.21 28.47 -28.66
C MET A 1 26.53 27.27 -27.81
N ILE A 2 26.37 27.42 -26.50
CA ILE A 2 26.81 26.48 -25.47
C ILE A 2 25.70 25.44 -25.27
N ALA A 3 26.01 24.16 -25.43
CA ALA A 3 25.09 23.06 -25.16
C ALA A 3 25.37 22.52 -23.75
N SER A 4 24.34 22.53 -22.90
CA SER A 4 24.37 21.99 -21.53
C SER A 4 24.36 20.46 -21.50
N PRO A 5 25.03 19.82 -20.53
CA PRO A 5 24.88 18.39 -20.29
C PRO A 5 23.60 18.07 -19.49
N ARG A 6 22.93 16.98 -19.87
CA ARG A 6 21.75 16.42 -19.21
C ARG A 6 22.18 15.68 -17.94
N VAL A 7 21.67 16.13 -16.79
CA VAL A 7 21.78 15.44 -15.50
C VAL A 7 20.78 14.28 -15.48
N TRP A 8 21.24 13.07 -15.17
CA TRP A 8 20.39 11.90 -14.95
C TRP A 8 19.94 11.86 -13.50
N THR A 9 18.63 11.94 -13.28
CA THR A 9 18.01 11.74 -11.95
C THR A 9 17.62 10.28 -11.83
N VAL A 10 18.25 9.54 -10.92
CA VAL A 10 17.86 8.16 -10.57
C VAL A 10 16.76 8.22 -9.51
N THR A 11 15.53 7.95 -9.91
CA THR A 11 14.38 7.80 -9.01
C THR A 11 14.44 6.41 -8.36
N ARG A 12 14.64 6.35 -7.04
CA ARG A 12 14.55 5.11 -6.25
C ARG A 12 13.08 4.77 -5.96
N SER A 13 12.58 3.68 -6.52
CA SER A 13 11.34 3.03 -6.11
C SER A 13 11.66 1.82 -5.26
N VAL A 14 11.34 1.88 -3.97
CA VAL A 14 11.42 0.74 -3.04
C VAL A 14 10.06 0.04 -3.04
N LEU A 15 10.00 -1.16 -3.62
CA LEU A 15 8.86 -2.07 -3.53
C LEU A 15 9.17 -3.12 -2.45
N ALA A 16 8.49 -3.01 -1.32
CA ALA A 16 8.43 -4.06 -0.32
C ALA A 16 7.27 -5.01 -0.66
N ALA A 17 7.57 -6.24 -1.04
CA ALA A 17 6.59 -7.32 -1.16
C ALA A 17 7.11 -8.53 -0.39
N SER A 18 6.64 -8.68 0.86
CA SER A 18 6.90 -9.88 1.66
C SER A 18 5.73 -10.85 1.54
N LEU A 19 6.06 -12.05 1.07
CA LEU A 19 5.22 -13.24 0.97
C LEU A 19 4.97 -13.85 2.36
N LEU A 20 3.71 -14.17 2.66
CA LEU A 20 3.32 -15.18 3.63
C LEU A 20 2.14 -15.98 3.06
N VAL A 21 2.42 -17.17 2.51
CA VAL A 21 1.42 -18.21 2.28
C VAL A 21 1.85 -19.43 3.09
N ALA A 22 1.21 -19.60 4.25
CA ALA A 22 1.27 -20.81 5.04
C ALA A 22 0.29 -21.85 4.47
N GLY A 23 0.77 -23.09 4.34
CA GLY A 23 0.05 -24.19 3.73
C GLY A 23 -1.04 -24.80 4.61
N CYS A 24 -2.06 -25.31 3.93
CA CYS A 24 -2.92 -26.40 4.40
C CYS A 24 -3.10 -27.37 3.24
N GLY A 25 -2.57 -28.58 3.38
CA GLY A 25 -2.97 -29.73 2.56
C GLY A 25 -4.07 -30.51 3.27
N PHE A 26 -5.07 -31.01 2.53
CA PHE A 26 -5.58 -32.39 2.57
C PHE A 26 -6.81 -32.55 1.64
N PHE A 27 -6.76 -33.60 0.81
CA PHE A 27 -7.84 -34.39 0.18
C PHE A 27 -8.80 -33.80 -0.87
N GLY A 28 -8.86 -34.50 -2.03
CA GLY A 28 -10.06 -34.55 -2.88
C GLY A 28 -9.81 -34.86 -4.35
N LYS A 29 -9.60 -36.14 -4.71
CA LYS A 29 -9.79 -36.62 -6.09
C LYS A 29 -11.29 -36.55 -6.44
N VAL A 30 -11.67 -35.68 -7.36
CA VAL A 30 -12.92 -35.82 -8.14
C VAL A 30 -12.64 -35.45 -9.60
N LEU A 31 -12.94 -36.40 -10.48
CA LEU A 31 -12.90 -36.28 -11.93
C LEU A 31 -13.99 -35.29 -12.38
N GLY A 32 -13.61 -34.20 -13.02
CA GLY A 32 -14.52 -33.24 -13.63
C GLY A 32 -13.93 -32.72 -14.94
N LYS A 33 -14.47 -33.22 -16.05
CA LYS A 33 -14.20 -32.77 -17.42
C LYS A 33 -14.89 -31.41 -17.60
N ASN A 34 -14.13 -30.34 -17.73
CA ASN A 34 -14.65 -29.01 -18.06
C ASN A 34 -14.07 -28.55 -19.40
N ASP A 35 -14.93 -28.59 -20.41
CA ASP A 35 -14.75 -27.92 -21.69
C ASP A 35 -15.17 -26.45 -21.54
N GLY A 36 -14.30 -25.51 -21.95
CA GLY A 36 -14.69 -24.20 -22.48
C GLY A 36 -14.82 -23.00 -21.52
N GLN A 37 -13.85 -22.08 -21.63
CA GLN A 37 -14.02 -20.61 -21.72
C GLN A 37 -12.61 -19.98 -21.76
N ALA A 38 -12.03 -19.65 -22.91
CA ALA A 38 -12.27 -18.45 -23.72
C ALA A 38 -12.16 -17.14 -22.91
N GLY A 39 -10.91 -16.73 -22.65
CA GLY A 39 -10.56 -15.47 -21.99
C GLY A 39 -9.06 -15.17 -22.07
N ALA A 40 -8.46 -15.26 -23.26
CA ALA A 40 -7.03 -15.00 -23.47
C ALA A 40 -6.79 -14.36 -24.85
N THR A 41 -7.28 -13.14 -25.07
CA THR A 41 -7.03 -12.35 -26.29
C THR A 41 -6.29 -11.03 -26.00
N GLY A 42 -5.81 -10.82 -24.78
CA GLY A 42 -5.06 -9.61 -24.37
C GLY A 42 -3.54 -9.77 -24.22
N SER A 43 -2.99 -11.00 -24.20
CA SER A 43 -1.55 -11.24 -23.93
C SER A 43 -0.67 -11.15 -25.19
N SER A 44 -1.19 -11.53 -26.35
CA SER A 44 -0.34 -11.80 -27.52
C SER A 44 0.33 -10.57 -28.14
N SER A 45 -0.25 -9.37 -28.00
CA SER A 45 0.37 -8.14 -28.53
C SER A 45 1.51 -7.64 -27.67
N HIS A 46 1.43 -7.82 -26.35
CA HIS A 46 2.49 -7.43 -25.43
C HIS A 46 3.70 -8.35 -25.56
N ASP A 47 3.46 -9.66 -25.69
CA ASP A 47 4.50 -10.67 -25.85
C ASP A 47 5.28 -10.48 -27.17
N ALA A 48 4.58 -10.16 -28.26
CA ALA A 48 5.21 -9.91 -29.56
C ALA A 48 6.08 -8.64 -29.57
N ALA A 49 5.59 -7.55 -28.98
CA ALA A 49 6.36 -6.31 -28.86
C ALA A 49 7.61 -6.50 -27.99
N GLN A 50 7.50 -7.30 -26.92
CA GLN A 50 8.64 -7.61 -26.06
C GLN A 50 9.69 -8.46 -26.78
N ALA A 51 9.28 -9.44 -27.58
CA ALA A 51 10.21 -10.27 -28.37
C ALA A 51 10.97 -9.44 -29.43
N GLU A 52 10.32 -8.47 -30.05
CA GLU A 52 10.96 -7.54 -30.99
C GLU A 52 12.02 -6.67 -30.29
N GLN A 53 11.70 -6.16 -29.09
CA GLN A 53 12.67 -5.41 -28.27
C GLN A 53 13.89 -6.26 -27.90
N ASP A 54 13.67 -7.53 -27.52
CA ASP A 54 14.75 -8.44 -27.14
C ASP A 54 15.65 -8.78 -28.34
N GLN A 55 15.07 -8.96 -29.54
CA GLN A 55 15.83 -9.18 -30.76
C GLN A 55 16.65 -7.94 -31.15
N ALA A 56 16.08 -6.74 -31.03
CA ALA A 56 16.79 -5.50 -31.27
C ALA A 56 17.97 -5.32 -30.28
N LEU A 57 17.79 -5.74 -29.03
CA LEU A 57 18.86 -5.72 -28.03
C LEU A 57 19.99 -6.71 -28.37
N GLN A 58 19.65 -7.93 -28.77
CA GLN A 58 20.63 -8.93 -29.21
C GLN A 58 21.46 -8.41 -30.40
N GLN A 59 20.80 -7.78 -31.39
CA GLN A 59 21.49 -7.19 -32.54
C GLN A 59 22.46 -6.06 -32.14
N ARG A 60 22.09 -5.24 -31.16
CA ARG A 60 22.98 -4.18 -30.62
C ARG A 60 24.22 -4.77 -29.94
N VAL A 61 24.06 -5.87 -29.20
CA VAL A 61 25.18 -6.59 -28.58
C VAL A 61 26.12 -7.16 -29.65
N GLU A 62 25.57 -7.85 -30.65
CA GLU A 62 26.35 -8.43 -31.76
C GLU A 62 27.08 -7.37 -32.59
N ALA A 63 26.42 -6.25 -32.88
CA ALA A 63 27.03 -5.13 -33.58
C ALA A 63 28.22 -4.54 -32.80
N LEU A 64 28.06 -4.34 -31.49
CA LEU A 64 29.13 -3.83 -30.64
C LEU A 64 30.32 -4.80 -30.55
N TRP A 65 30.07 -6.11 -30.50
CA TRP A 65 31.15 -7.10 -30.57
C TRP A 65 31.89 -7.06 -31.90
N ALA A 66 31.18 -6.94 -33.02
CA ALA A 66 31.82 -6.80 -34.33
C ALA A 66 32.69 -5.53 -34.42
N GLU A 67 32.26 -4.44 -33.81
CA GLU A 67 33.06 -3.20 -33.71
C GLU A 67 34.32 -3.41 -32.85
N ILE A 68 34.20 -4.10 -31.70
CA ILE A 68 35.34 -4.43 -30.83
C ILE A 68 36.35 -5.32 -31.57
N ASP A 69 35.88 -6.33 -32.31
CA ASP A 69 36.75 -7.23 -33.08
C ASP A 69 37.46 -6.49 -34.23
N ALA A 70 36.79 -5.55 -34.89
CA ALA A 70 37.33 -4.81 -36.03
C ALA A 70 38.30 -3.70 -35.62
N GLU A 71 37.98 -2.95 -34.57
CA GLU A 71 38.66 -1.71 -34.20
C GLU A 71 39.40 -1.77 -32.86
N GLY A 72 39.37 -2.93 -32.19
CA GLY A 72 39.96 -3.14 -30.86
C GLY A 72 39.08 -2.63 -29.72
N ILE A 73 39.42 -3.05 -28.50
CA ILE A 73 38.72 -2.62 -27.29
C ILE A 73 39.25 -1.26 -26.81
N THR A 74 38.33 -0.39 -26.39
CA THR A 74 38.60 0.89 -25.72
C THR A 74 37.74 0.98 -24.47
N SER A 75 38.05 1.91 -23.56
CA SER A 75 37.20 2.13 -22.37
C SER A 75 35.75 2.44 -22.74
N ALA A 76 35.53 3.28 -23.76
CA ALA A 76 34.19 3.64 -24.23
C ALA A 76 33.39 2.43 -24.75
N ARG A 77 34.01 1.54 -25.53
CA ARG A 77 33.35 0.33 -26.05
C ARG A 77 33.08 -0.69 -24.94
N ALA A 78 34.02 -0.86 -24.01
CA ALA A 78 33.83 -1.76 -22.88
C ALA A 78 32.69 -1.31 -21.96
N LEU A 79 32.60 -0.01 -21.68
CA LEU A 79 31.50 0.58 -20.91
C LEU A 79 30.15 0.46 -21.64
N ALA A 80 30.12 0.72 -22.95
CA ALA A 80 28.91 0.52 -23.76
C ALA A 80 28.43 -0.94 -23.75
N LEU A 81 29.36 -1.91 -23.74
CA LEU A 81 29.02 -3.33 -23.63
C LEU A 81 28.48 -3.67 -22.24
N ALA A 82 29.04 -3.06 -21.18
CA ALA A 82 28.50 -3.20 -19.83
C ALA A 82 27.06 -2.65 -19.75
N ASP A 83 26.78 -1.48 -20.33
CA ASP A 83 25.42 -0.91 -20.39
C ASP A 83 24.42 -1.85 -21.08
N LEU A 84 24.80 -2.43 -22.22
CA LEU A 84 23.96 -3.42 -22.93
C LEU A 84 23.76 -4.69 -22.08
N THR A 85 24.77 -5.10 -21.33
CA THR A 85 24.67 -6.23 -20.40
C THR A 85 23.63 -5.94 -19.32
N PHE A 86 23.66 -4.76 -18.68
CA PHE A 86 22.64 -4.36 -17.70
C PHE A 86 21.25 -4.24 -18.31
N GLU A 87 21.16 -3.68 -19.52
CA GLU A 87 19.90 -3.57 -20.25
C GLU A 87 19.27 -4.95 -20.48
N ALA A 88 20.07 -5.95 -20.89
CA ALA A 88 19.60 -7.32 -21.12
C ALA A 88 19.09 -8.01 -19.85
N HIS A 89 19.74 -7.78 -18.71
CA HIS A 89 19.28 -8.33 -17.43
C HIS A 89 18.03 -7.61 -16.90
N ARG A 90 17.96 -6.29 -17.04
CA ARG A 90 16.85 -5.46 -16.54
C ARG A 90 15.57 -5.62 -17.37
N SER A 91 15.68 -5.80 -18.68
CA SER A 91 14.54 -5.99 -19.58
C SER A 91 13.89 -7.38 -19.44
N GLY A 92 14.55 -8.32 -18.76
CA GLY A 92 14.11 -9.71 -18.67
C GLY A 92 14.55 -10.59 -19.86
N ALA A 93 15.30 -10.04 -20.82
CA ALA A 93 15.68 -10.76 -22.04
C ALA A 93 16.55 -11.99 -21.75
N VAL A 94 17.39 -11.90 -20.72
CA VAL A 94 18.20 -13.03 -20.22
C VAL A 94 17.32 -14.15 -19.65
N GLN A 95 16.32 -13.79 -18.84
CA GLN A 95 15.41 -14.73 -18.18
C GLN A 95 14.50 -15.45 -19.20
N ARG A 96 14.17 -14.76 -20.30
CA ARG A 96 13.44 -15.33 -21.44
C ARG A 96 14.33 -16.14 -22.39
N GLY A 97 15.65 -16.12 -22.22
CA GLY A 97 16.61 -16.89 -23.03
C GLY A 97 16.90 -16.29 -24.41
N HIS A 98 16.52 -15.04 -24.66
CA HIS A 98 16.84 -14.34 -25.91
C HIS A 98 18.29 -13.85 -25.96
N VAL A 99 18.90 -13.63 -24.80
CA VAL A 99 20.30 -13.25 -24.64
C VAL A 99 20.97 -14.24 -23.68
N ASN A 100 22.14 -14.76 -24.04
CA ASN A 100 22.93 -15.62 -23.15
C ASN A 100 23.57 -14.79 -22.03
N GLY A 101 22.81 -14.47 -20.98
CA GLY A 101 23.24 -13.57 -19.90
C GLY A 101 24.58 -13.94 -19.26
N PRO A 102 24.78 -15.18 -18.75
CA PRO A 102 26.06 -15.56 -18.15
C PRO A 102 27.24 -15.53 -19.13
N GLY A 103 27.01 -15.84 -20.41
CA GLY A 103 28.03 -15.74 -21.46
C GLY A 103 28.39 -14.29 -21.74
N LEU A 104 27.39 -13.44 -21.94
CA LEU A 104 27.54 -12.00 -22.17
C LEU A 104 28.27 -11.34 -21.00
N ALA A 105 27.82 -11.54 -19.77
CA ALA A 105 28.43 -10.94 -18.59
C ALA A 105 29.90 -11.33 -18.39
N ARG A 106 30.28 -12.59 -18.64
CA ARG A 106 31.70 -13.00 -18.58
C ARG A 106 32.54 -12.39 -19.70
N ALA A 107 32.00 -12.32 -20.92
CA ALA A 107 32.69 -11.66 -22.03
C ALA A 107 32.89 -10.17 -21.74
N THR A 108 31.86 -9.49 -21.20
CA THR A 108 31.92 -8.10 -20.75
C THR A 108 33.02 -7.89 -19.72
N LEU A 109 33.15 -8.77 -18.71
CA LEU A 109 34.25 -8.67 -17.72
C LEU A 109 35.63 -8.79 -18.37
N GLY A 110 35.82 -9.72 -19.31
CA GLY A 110 37.08 -9.84 -20.05
C GLY A 110 37.43 -8.55 -20.82
N HIS A 111 36.45 -7.98 -21.52
CA HIS A 111 36.65 -6.71 -22.24
C HIS A 111 36.88 -5.51 -21.32
N LEU A 112 36.26 -5.47 -20.14
CA LEU A 112 36.54 -4.44 -19.13
C LEU A 112 37.98 -4.55 -18.59
N GLU A 113 38.48 -5.77 -18.38
CA GLU A 113 39.87 -6.03 -17.96
C GLU A 113 40.87 -5.63 -19.06
N ASP A 114 40.62 -6.01 -20.32
CA ASP A 114 41.47 -5.63 -21.45
C ASP A 114 41.50 -4.10 -21.63
N ALA A 115 40.34 -3.44 -21.54
CA ALA A 115 40.23 -1.98 -21.61
C ALA A 115 40.97 -1.29 -20.45
N LEU A 116 40.91 -1.86 -19.24
CA LEU A 116 41.61 -1.34 -18.08
C LEU A 116 43.13 -1.41 -18.25
N ALA A 117 43.64 -2.49 -18.85
CA ALA A 117 45.06 -2.64 -19.16
C ALA A 117 45.52 -1.64 -20.23
N ALA A 118 44.68 -1.35 -21.22
CA ALA A 118 44.98 -0.41 -22.30
C ALA A 118 44.87 1.07 -21.87
N GLU A 119 43.88 1.40 -21.04
CA GLU A 119 43.51 2.77 -20.68
C GLU A 119 43.34 2.94 -19.16
N PRO A 120 44.45 2.90 -18.37
CA PRO A 120 44.38 2.98 -16.90
C PRO A 120 43.79 4.31 -16.38
N ALA A 121 43.74 5.36 -17.20
CA ALA A 121 43.08 6.61 -16.86
C ALA A 121 41.55 6.46 -16.68
N ALA A 122 40.94 5.45 -17.30
CA ALA A 122 39.52 5.12 -17.18
C ALA A 122 39.23 4.11 -16.05
N ALA A 123 40.22 3.81 -15.19
CA ALA A 123 40.12 2.75 -14.19
C ALA A 123 38.91 2.88 -13.26
N ALA A 124 38.56 4.10 -12.84
CA ALA A 124 37.44 4.32 -11.94
C ALA A 124 36.10 3.85 -12.54
N ASP A 125 35.82 4.23 -13.80
CA ASP A 125 34.57 3.89 -14.49
C ASP A 125 34.54 2.41 -14.89
N LEU A 126 35.65 1.87 -15.38
CA LEU A 126 35.75 0.45 -15.76
C LEU A 126 35.58 -0.48 -14.56
N GLN A 127 36.17 -0.15 -13.41
CA GLN A 127 36.04 -0.93 -12.18
C GLN A 127 34.63 -0.84 -11.58
N LEU A 128 33.99 0.33 -11.67
CA LEU A 128 32.58 0.48 -11.27
C LEU A 128 31.67 -0.41 -12.12
N ALA A 129 31.86 -0.41 -13.44
CA ALA A 129 31.11 -1.27 -14.35
C ALA A 129 31.37 -2.75 -14.04
N ALA A 130 32.64 -3.14 -13.85
CA ALA A 130 33.02 -4.52 -13.52
C ALA A 130 32.36 -5.01 -12.22
N GLY A 131 32.35 -4.19 -11.17
CA GLY A 131 31.70 -4.56 -9.91
C GLY A 131 30.20 -4.82 -10.08
N SER A 132 29.53 -4.00 -10.86
CA SER A 132 28.11 -4.17 -11.16
C SER A 132 27.85 -5.42 -12.03
N VAL A 133 28.74 -5.77 -12.96
CA VAL A 133 28.63 -7.02 -13.74
C VAL A 133 28.88 -8.26 -12.87
N HIS A 134 29.82 -8.21 -11.91
CA HIS A 134 30.01 -9.29 -10.93
C HIS A 134 28.75 -9.55 -10.09
N LEU A 135 27.98 -8.50 -9.75
CA LEU A 135 26.69 -8.68 -9.07
C LEU A 135 25.67 -9.45 -9.93
N LEU A 136 25.63 -9.21 -11.24
CA LEU A 136 24.76 -9.98 -12.16
C LEU A 136 25.15 -11.46 -12.18
N LEU A 137 26.43 -11.77 -11.97
CA LEU A 137 26.97 -13.12 -11.86
C LEU A 137 26.89 -13.71 -10.45
N GLN A 138 26.28 -13.01 -9.48
CA GLN A 138 26.21 -13.41 -8.07
C GLN A 138 27.60 -13.62 -7.44
N GLN A 139 28.56 -12.75 -7.77
CA GLN A 139 29.94 -12.77 -7.27
C GLN A 139 30.23 -11.55 -6.36
N PRO A 140 29.65 -11.48 -5.14
CA PRO A 140 29.74 -10.29 -4.30
C PRO A 140 31.18 -9.95 -3.87
N ASP A 141 32.06 -10.94 -3.68
CA ASP A 141 33.46 -10.70 -3.28
C ASP A 141 34.27 -10.01 -4.39
N GLN A 142 33.98 -10.36 -5.65
CA GLN A 142 34.62 -9.73 -6.81
C GLN A 142 34.05 -8.34 -7.05
N ALA A 143 32.74 -8.15 -6.84
CA ALA A 143 32.11 -6.85 -6.86
C ALA A 143 32.69 -5.90 -5.81
N LEU A 144 32.87 -6.38 -4.58
CA LEU A 144 33.52 -5.68 -3.47
C LEU A 144 34.92 -5.19 -3.86
N ALA A 145 35.75 -6.07 -4.42
CA ALA A 145 37.10 -5.74 -4.85
C ALA A 145 37.11 -4.67 -5.97
N ALA A 146 36.21 -4.80 -6.95
CA ALA A 146 36.10 -3.86 -8.06
C ALA A 146 35.61 -2.47 -7.59
N TYR A 147 34.61 -2.40 -6.72
CA TYR A 147 34.16 -1.11 -6.16
C TYR A 147 35.24 -0.43 -5.33
N ASN A 148 35.99 -1.16 -4.52
CA ASN A 148 37.15 -0.61 -3.80
C ASN A 148 38.23 -0.07 -4.76
N ALA A 149 38.52 -0.81 -5.84
CA ALA A 149 39.46 -0.36 -6.87
C ALA A 149 38.97 0.91 -7.59
N SER A 150 37.65 1.01 -7.84
CA SER A 150 37.03 2.21 -8.41
C SER A 150 37.20 3.43 -7.49
N ILE A 151 36.89 3.29 -6.19
CA ILE A 151 37.05 4.35 -5.19
C ILE A 151 38.50 4.79 -5.07
N ALA A 152 39.44 3.82 -5.07
CA ALA A 152 40.87 4.10 -4.98
C ALA A 152 41.39 4.84 -6.23
N ALA A 153 40.89 4.51 -7.41
CA ALA A 153 41.25 5.17 -8.66
C ALA A 153 40.71 6.62 -8.72
N GLN A 154 39.45 6.83 -8.33
CA GLN A 154 38.88 8.15 -8.20
C GLN A 154 37.75 8.15 -7.15
N PRO A 155 37.91 8.87 -6.03
CA PRO A 155 36.86 8.96 -5.02
C PRO A 155 35.61 9.63 -5.59
N ARG A 156 34.49 8.92 -5.56
CA ARG A 156 33.17 9.37 -6.00
C ARG A 156 32.10 8.73 -5.12
N MET A 157 30.93 9.35 -5.02
CA MET A 157 29.82 8.84 -4.22
C MET A 157 29.19 7.57 -4.80
N GLU A 158 29.14 7.46 -6.13
CA GLU A 158 28.50 6.33 -6.81
C GLU A 158 29.08 4.96 -6.45
N PRO A 159 30.40 4.69 -6.59
CA PRO A 159 30.97 3.41 -6.18
C PRO A 159 30.91 3.17 -4.66
N PHE A 160 30.88 4.23 -3.84
CA PHE A 160 30.67 4.10 -2.39
C PHE A 160 29.26 3.58 -2.07
N TRP A 161 28.23 4.11 -2.74
CA TRP A 161 26.86 3.62 -2.57
C TRP A 161 26.66 2.22 -3.13
N ALA A 162 27.32 1.89 -4.25
CA ALA A 162 27.31 0.55 -4.81
C ALA A 162 27.96 -0.47 -3.85
N LEU A 163 29.09 -0.09 -3.24
CA LEU A 163 29.77 -0.85 -2.20
C LEU A 163 28.87 -1.09 -0.98
N GLN A 164 28.21 -0.03 -0.48
CA GLN A 164 27.31 -0.10 0.67
C GLN A 164 26.02 -0.90 0.41
N ALA A 165 25.60 -1.02 -0.85
CA ALA A 165 24.43 -1.80 -1.25
C ALA A 165 24.71 -3.32 -1.38
N LEU A 166 25.97 -3.76 -1.25
CA LEU A 166 26.30 -5.18 -1.22
C LEU A 166 25.65 -5.88 -0.01
N PRO A 167 25.42 -7.21 -0.08
CA PRO A 167 24.92 -7.97 1.06
C PRO A 167 25.77 -7.70 2.32
N PRO A 168 25.15 -7.36 3.47
CA PRO A 168 25.90 -6.95 4.65
C PRO A 168 26.76 -8.10 5.17
N GLY A 169 28.00 -7.79 5.52
CA GLY A 169 28.95 -8.73 6.08
C GLY A 169 30.25 -8.03 6.51
N PRO A 170 31.10 -8.69 7.31
CA PRO A 170 32.29 -8.07 7.87
C PRO A 170 33.23 -7.45 6.82
N ALA A 171 33.41 -8.12 5.68
CA ALA A 171 34.26 -7.62 4.59
C ALA A 171 33.69 -6.36 3.92
N VAL A 172 32.37 -6.27 3.77
CA VAL A 172 31.70 -5.08 3.24
C VAL A 172 31.80 -3.94 4.24
N SER A 173 31.54 -4.20 5.53
CA SER A 173 31.67 -3.19 6.58
C SER A 173 33.10 -2.64 6.67
N GLU A 174 34.12 -3.51 6.64
CA GLU A 174 35.52 -3.11 6.63
C GLU A 174 35.87 -2.25 5.41
N ALA A 175 35.42 -2.66 4.22
CA ALA A 175 35.62 -1.90 2.99
C ALA A 175 34.93 -0.53 3.02
N VAL A 176 33.68 -0.45 3.49
CA VAL A 176 32.96 0.81 3.64
C VAL A 176 33.70 1.73 4.61
N LEU A 177 34.15 1.20 5.77
CA LEU A 177 34.92 1.98 6.74
C LEU A 177 36.24 2.51 6.17
N ALA A 178 36.96 1.69 5.40
CA ALA A 178 38.18 2.10 4.72
C ALA A 178 37.91 3.19 3.66
N ALA A 179 36.76 3.12 2.98
CA ALA A 179 36.36 4.08 1.95
C ALA A 179 35.88 5.42 2.53
N CYS A 180 35.33 5.45 3.75
CA CYS A 180 34.80 6.67 4.37
C CYS A 180 35.77 7.88 4.33
N PRO A 181 37.01 7.81 4.86
CA PRO A 181 37.94 8.95 4.78
C PRO A 181 38.29 9.37 3.35
N VAL A 182 38.33 8.42 2.42
CA VAL A 182 38.72 8.64 1.03
C VAL A 182 37.62 9.37 0.26
N VAL A 183 36.36 9.00 0.50
CA VAL A 183 35.18 9.54 -0.20
C VAL A 183 34.69 10.84 0.44
N ARG A 184 34.94 11.06 1.74
CA ARG A 184 34.45 12.24 2.46
C ARG A 184 34.67 13.58 1.75
N PRO A 185 35.85 13.89 1.15
CA PRO A 185 36.10 15.19 0.52
C PRO A 185 35.20 15.50 -0.68
N VAL A 186 34.62 14.48 -1.32
CA VAL A 186 33.73 14.64 -2.49
C VAL A 186 32.24 14.58 -2.12
N VAL A 187 31.90 14.36 -0.85
CA VAL A 187 30.51 14.30 -0.37
C VAL A 187 29.91 15.71 -0.32
N PRO A 188 28.81 16.00 -1.05
CA PRO A 188 28.12 17.28 -0.95
C PRO A 188 27.40 17.41 0.39
N GLY A 189 27.26 18.65 0.89
CA GLY A 189 26.62 18.90 2.19
C GLY A 189 25.20 18.34 2.33
N THR A 190 24.45 18.24 1.22
CA THR A 190 23.11 17.67 1.19
C THR A 190 23.07 16.15 1.40
N GLU A 191 24.17 15.44 1.12
CA GLU A 191 24.29 13.97 1.29
C GLU A 191 25.11 13.60 2.54
N LEU A 192 25.65 14.59 3.25
CA LEU A 192 26.55 14.37 4.38
C LEU A 192 25.93 13.49 5.47
N ALA A 193 24.68 13.76 5.84
CA ALA A 193 24.00 13.00 6.89
C ALA A 193 23.84 11.53 6.51
N ASP A 194 23.47 11.23 5.26
CA ASP A 194 23.29 9.85 4.79
C ASP A 194 24.64 9.14 4.65
N PHE A 195 25.67 9.84 4.19
CA PHE A 195 27.05 9.33 4.13
C PHE A 195 27.57 8.95 5.53
N VAL A 196 27.43 9.85 6.51
CA VAL A 196 27.84 9.58 7.90
C VAL A 196 27.04 8.41 8.49
N ALA A 197 25.74 8.32 8.18
CA ALA A 197 24.90 7.19 8.60
C ALA A 197 25.45 5.85 8.09
N ALA A 198 25.82 5.78 6.80
CA ALA A 198 26.39 4.58 6.20
C ALA A 198 27.72 4.17 6.85
N CYS A 199 28.61 5.14 7.11
CA CYS A 199 29.86 4.91 7.81
C CYS A 199 29.63 4.44 9.26
N LEU A 200 28.67 5.02 9.98
CA LEU A 200 28.31 4.59 11.33
C LEU A 200 27.74 3.16 11.35
N VAL A 201 26.90 2.79 10.39
CA VAL A 201 26.39 1.42 10.25
C VAL A 201 27.53 0.43 10.04
N ALA A 202 28.49 0.76 9.18
CA ALA A 202 29.67 -0.07 8.95
C ALA A 202 30.57 -0.17 10.20
N ALA A 203 30.59 0.86 11.05
CA ALA A 203 31.27 0.89 12.36
C ALA A 203 30.46 0.26 13.51
N GLU A 204 29.33 -0.38 13.23
CA GLU A 204 28.41 -0.92 14.25
C GLU A 204 27.96 0.14 15.28
N GLY A 205 27.82 1.38 14.82
CA GLY A 205 27.46 2.56 15.63
C GLY A 205 28.61 3.16 16.43
N ASN A 206 29.82 2.60 16.38
CA ASN A 206 30.96 3.12 17.12
C ASN A 206 31.68 4.25 16.37
N ALA A 207 31.29 5.49 16.66
CA ALA A 207 31.86 6.69 16.05
C ALA A 207 33.40 6.81 16.21
N ASN A 208 34.01 6.15 17.20
CA ASN A 208 35.47 6.19 17.39
C ASN A 208 36.24 5.41 16.31
N GLN A 209 35.57 4.56 15.53
CA GLN A 209 36.17 3.87 14.40
C GLN A 209 36.29 4.78 13.16
N LEU A 210 35.57 5.91 13.14
CA LEU A 210 35.55 6.84 12.02
C LEU A 210 36.70 7.84 12.15
N GLN A 211 37.49 7.99 11.09
CA GLN A 211 38.70 8.81 11.11
C GLN A 211 38.81 9.64 9.83
N TRP A 212 38.57 10.95 9.91
CA TRP A 212 38.90 11.95 8.89
C TRP A 212 38.87 13.36 9.47
N ASP A 213 39.45 14.31 8.75
CA ASP A 213 39.45 15.71 9.16
C ASP A 213 38.03 16.28 9.21
N GLY A 214 37.62 16.80 10.36
CA GLY A 214 36.28 17.40 10.54
C GLY A 214 35.18 16.42 10.96
N ILE A 215 35.49 15.14 11.25
CA ILE A 215 34.50 14.11 11.67
C ILE A 215 33.54 14.59 12.77
N GLN A 216 34.02 15.33 13.77
CA GLN A 216 33.16 15.81 14.86
C GLN A 216 32.04 16.74 14.36
N GLY A 217 32.35 17.63 13.40
CA GLY A 217 31.35 18.50 12.79
C GLY A 217 30.33 17.71 11.97
N ASP A 218 30.80 16.70 11.24
CA ASP A 218 29.94 15.84 10.43
C ASP A 218 29.00 14.98 11.29
N LEU A 219 29.47 14.46 12.44
CA LEU A 219 28.66 13.72 13.38
C LEU A 219 27.55 14.59 14.01
N VAL A 220 27.87 15.85 14.33
CA VAL A 220 26.88 16.82 14.82
C VAL A 220 25.84 17.11 13.74
N ALA A 221 26.28 17.42 12.52
CA ALA A 221 25.37 17.68 11.39
C ALA A 221 24.46 16.48 11.08
N HIS A 222 25.00 15.25 11.13
CA HIS A 222 24.23 14.03 11.00
C HIS A 222 23.18 13.89 12.11
N ALA A 223 23.56 14.10 13.38
CA ALA A 223 22.64 13.99 14.51
C ALA A 223 21.50 15.01 14.44
N GLU A 224 21.79 16.25 14.04
CA GLU A 224 20.78 17.30 13.83
C GLU A 224 19.79 16.92 12.72
N GLU A 225 20.28 16.42 11.58
CA GLU A 225 19.43 16.00 10.47
C GLU A 225 18.57 14.78 10.82
N MET A 226 19.11 13.79 11.55
CA MET A 226 18.33 12.64 12.02
C MET A 226 17.25 13.06 13.02
N ALA A 227 17.53 14.02 13.91
CA ALA A 227 16.55 14.57 14.83
C ALA A 227 15.42 15.31 14.08
N ARG A 228 15.77 16.10 13.05
CA ARG A 228 14.81 16.79 12.18
C ARG A 228 13.88 15.80 11.46
N ARG A 229 14.43 14.76 10.84
CA ARG A 229 13.66 13.71 10.15
C ARG A 229 12.74 12.95 11.12
N ALA A 230 13.22 12.65 12.33
CA ALA A 230 12.42 11.99 13.35
C ALA A 230 11.25 12.86 13.87
N GLU A 231 11.45 14.17 14.02
CA GLU A 231 10.38 15.10 14.36
C GLU A 231 9.32 15.20 13.26
N GLU A 232 9.75 15.30 12.00
CA GLU A 232 8.87 15.32 10.84
C GLU A 232 8.03 14.04 10.74
N GLN A 233 8.64 12.87 10.93
CA GLN A 233 7.93 11.59 10.93
C GLN A 233 6.89 11.51 12.05
N ARG A 234 7.22 11.91 13.28
CA ARG A 234 6.26 11.95 14.40
C ARG A 234 5.07 12.84 14.11
N ARG A 235 5.29 13.98 13.46
CA ARG A 235 4.21 14.90 13.06
C ARG A 235 3.28 14.25 12.04
N LEU A 236 3.83 13.55 11.05
CA LEU A 236 3.04 12.84 10.04
C LEU A 236 2.21 11.70 10.66
N GLU A 237 2.81 10.90 11.54
CA GLU A 237 2.13 9.82 12.26
C GLU A 237 1.02 10.34 13.19
N GLU A 238 1.24 11.47 13.86
CA GLU A 238 0.21 12.12 14.67
C GLU A 238 -0.94 12.66 13.82
N GLU A 239 -0.65 13.26 12.67
CA GLU A 239 -1.68 13.73 11.75
C GLU A 239 -2.49 12.57 11.15
N GLU A 240 -1.83 11.48 10.76
CA GLU A 240 -2.48 10.27 10.27
C GLU A 240 -3.36 9.64 11.35
N ARG A 241 -2.87 9.52 12.59
CA ARG A 241 -3.67 9.05 13.72
C ARG A 241 -4.89 9.94 13.96
N ARG A 242 -4.72 11.26 13.95
CA ARG A 242 -5.85 12.19 14.12
C ARG A 242 -6.88 12.02 13.01
N ARG A 243 -6.46 11.90 11.75
CA ARG A 243 -7.38 11.66 10.62
C ARG A 243 -8.11 10.33 10.76
N ALA A 244 -7.41 9.27 11.17
CA ALA A 244 -8.03 7.97 11.41
C ALA A 244 -9.01 8.01 12.59
N GLU A 245 -8.70 8.72 13.67
CA GLU A 245 -9.62 8.94 14.79
C GLU A 245 -10.85 9.76 14.38
N GLU A 246 -10.68 10.81 13.59
CA GLU A 246 -11.78 11.63 13.05
C GLU A 246 -12.67 10.80 12.11
N GLU A 247 -12.09 9.99 11.22
CA GLU A 247 -12.81 9.11 10.32
C GLU A 247 -13.56 8.00 11.07
N ALA A 248 -12.90 7.37 12.05
CA ALA A 248 -13.54 6.38 12.92
C ALA A 248 -14.69 6.98 13.74
N ALA A 249 -14.52 8.20 14.26
CA ALA A 249 -15.58 8.92 14.97
C ALA A 249 -16.76 9.24 14.04
N ALA A 250 -16.49 9.69 12.81
CA ALA A 250 -17.52 9.95 11.81
C ALA A 250 -18.27 8.67 11.42
N ALA A 251 -17.56 7.56 11.22
CA ALA A 251 -18.16 6.25 10.92
C ALA A 251 -19.02 5.74 12.08
N ALA A 252 -18.53 5.84 13.33
CA ALA A 252 -19.30 5.46 14.51
C ALA A 252 -20.57 6.33 14.65
N GLN A 253 -20.47 7.63 14.40
CA GLN A 253 -21.62 8.53 14.40
C GLN A 253 -22.64 8.16 13.31
N GLN A 254 -22.17 7.82 12.11
CA GLN A 254 -23.05 7.36 11.03
C GLN A 254 -23.77 6.06 11.39
N ALA A 255 -23.08 5.08 11.99
CA ALA A 255 -23.70 3.84 12.47
C ALA A 255 -24.79 4.10 13.52
N ARG A 256 -24.59 5.07 14.43
CA ARG A 256 -25.61 5.47 15.41
C ARG A 256 -26.86 6.04 14.75
N TYR A 257 -26.70 6.81 13.67
CA TYR A 257 -27.85 7.33 12.91
C TYR A 257 -28.67 6.22 12.27
N GLN A 258 -28.00 5.23 11.68
CA GLN A 258 -28.66 4.08 11.08
C GLN A 258 -29.43 3.27 12.14
N VAL A 259 -28.84 3.03 13.30
CA VAL A 259 -29.46 2.22 14.37
C VAL A 259 -30.67 2.91 15.01
N ALA A 260 -30.60 4.20 15.31
CA ALA A 260 -31.70 4.89 16.02
C ALA A 260 -32.85 5.34 15.11
N ALA A 261 -32.62 5.50 13.81
CA ALA A 261 -33.66 5.91 12.86
C ALA A 261 -34.57 4.75 12.41
N VAL A 262 -34.18 3.49 12.65
CA VAL A 262 -34.92 2.31 12.17
C VAL A 262 -35.80 1.71 13.28
N PHE A 263 -37.07 1.53 12.98
CA PHE A 263 -38.03 0.90 13.89
C PHE A 263 -37.77 -0.61 14.01
N ALA A 264 -37.78 -1.13 15.25
CA ALA A 264 -37.72 -2.56 15.58
C ALA A 264 -36.56 -3.35 14.92
N ALA A 265 -35.39 -2.72 14.73
CA ALA A 265 -34.17 -3.36 14.22
C ALA A 265 -33.42 -4.19 15.31
N GLY A 266 -34.15 -4.83 16.21
CA GLY A 266 -33.56 -5.56 17.33
C GLY A 266 -34.57 -6.40 18.12
N SER A 267 -34.15 -6.84 19.32
CA SER A 267 -34.96 -7.71 20.17
C SER A 267 -36.00 -6.92 20.96
N CYS A 268 -37.27 -7.33 20.90
CA CYS A 268 -38.33 -6.66 21.66
C CYS A 268 -38.12 -6.80 23.16
N SER A 269 -38.33 -5.69 23.88
CA SER A 269 -38.39 -5.69 25.33
C SER A 269 -39.66 -6.39 25.78
N PHE A 270 -39.52 -7.48 26.54
CA PHE A 270 -40.63 -8.29 27.07
C PHE A 270 -41.67 -8.73 26.01
N GLY A 271 -41.24 -9.02 24.78
CA GLY A 271 -42.11 -9.52 23.71
C GLY A 271 -43.14 -8.52 23.20
N ASP A 272 -42.84 -7.21 23.28
CA ASP A 272 -43.71 -6.17 22.71
C ASP A 272 -42.88 -4.94 22.29
N CYS A 273 -42.44 -4.92 21.04
CA CYS A 273 -41.68 -3.78 20.51
C CYS A 273 -42.53 -2.51 20.40
N MET A 274 -43.85 -2.66 20.23
CA MET A 274 -44.74 -1.54 19.97
C MET A 274 -45.06 -0.73 21.20
N HIS A 275 -45.09 -1.35 22.38
CA HIS A 275 -45.46 -0.67 23.62
C HIS A 275 -44.31 -0.56 24.62
N LYS A 276 -43.32 -1.47 24.53
CA LYS A 276 -42.21 -1.53 25.50
C LYS A 276 -40.85 -1.21 24.89
N GLY A 277 -40.77 -1.10 23.58
CA GLY A 277 -39.55 -0.81 22.85
C GLY A 277 -38.65 -2.03 22.64
N TRP A 278 -37.41 -1.81 22.25
CA TRP A 278 -36.48 -2.86 21.84
C TRP A 278 -35.03 -2.53 22.20
N GLU A 279 -34.15 -3.52 22.13
CA GLU A 279 -32.72 -3.35 22.33
C GLU A 279 -31.95 -3.78 21.08
N ILE A 280 -30.94 -2.99 20.72
CA ILE A 280 -30.04 -3.25 19.60
C ILE A 280 -28.62 -3.38 20.16
N ARG A 281 -27.92 -4.45 19.81
CA ARG A 281 -26.51 -4.63 20.18
C ARG A 281 -25.64 -4.09 19.06
N THR A 282 -24.74 -3.17 19.40
CA THR A 282 -23.72 -2.62 18.51
C THR A 282 -22.34 -2.88 19.12
N ASP A 283 -21.28 -2.63 18.35
CA ASP A 283 -19.90 -2.74 18.84
C ASP A 283 -19.61 -1.76 20.01
N ASP A 284 -20.29 -0.61 20.01
CA ASP A 284 -20.22 0.42 21.07
C ASP A 284 -21.02 0.05 22.34
N GLY A 285 -21.85 -1.01 22.31
CA GLY A 285 -22.68 -1.45 23.42
C GLY A 285 -24.15 -1.64 23.06
N THR A 286 -25.04 -1.65 24.05
CA THR A 286 -26.49 -1.85 23.82
C THR A 286 -27.23 -0.53 23.73
N VAL A 287 -27.87 -0.27 22.59
CA VAL A 287 -28.81 0.84 22.41
C VAL A 287 -30.18 0.38 22.91
N ARG A 288 -30.74 1.09 23.89
CA ARG A 288 -32.07 0.79 24.44
C ARG A 288 -33.09 1.77 23.90
N VAL A 289 -34.12 1.25 23.26
CA VAL A 289 -35.22 2.02 22.71
C VAL A 289 -36.46 1.86 23.58
N SER A 290 -37.12 2.98 23.92
CA SER A 290 -38.38 2.99 24.67
C SER A 290 -39.47 3.77 23.94
N CYS A 291 -40.70 3.30 24.03
CA CYS A 291 -41.85 3.95 23.41
C CYS A 291 -42.35 5.14 24.23
N ASN A 292 -42.61 6.25 23.54
CA ASN A 292 -43.24 7.40 24.18
C ASN A 292 -44.67 7.05 24.56
N PHE A 293 -45.05 7.31 25.81
CA PHE A 293 -46.39 7.02 26.34
C PHE A 293 -46.87 5.57 26.11
N GLY A 294 -45.94 4.62 25.97
CA GLY A 294 -46.26 3.21 25.76
C GLY A 294 -46.79 2.88 24.36
N ASP A 295 -46.61 3.75 23.35
CA ASP A 295 -46.96 3.47 21.96
C ASP A 295 -45.94 4.11 21.00
N CYS A 296 -45.05 3.27 20.47
CA CYS A 296 -43.99 3.68 19.56
C CYS A 296 -44.52 4.13 18.20
N LEU A 297 -45.61 3.54 17.69
CA LEU A 297 -46.09 3.80 16.33
C LEU A 297 -47.06 4.98 16.27
N GLY A 298 -47.70 5.33 17.38
CA GLY A 298 -48.49 6.55 17.52
C GLY A 298 -47.68 7.76 18.01
N ASN A 299 -46.82 7.57 19.03
CA ASN A 299 -46.17 8.69 19.74
C ASN A 299 -44.65 8.78 19.50
N GLY A 300 -44.08 7.85 18.75
CA GLY A 300 -42.63 7.75 18.53
C GLY A 300 -41.89 7.12 19.70
N TRP A 301 -40.57 7.16 19.64
CA TRP A 301 -39.68 6.46 20.57
C TRP A 301 -38.45 7.28 20.91
N GLU A 302 -37.75 6.88 21.96
CA GLU A 302 -36.43 7.41 22.35
C GLU A 302 -35.41 6.29 22.35
N ALA A 303 -34.29 6.49 21.67
CA ALA A 303 -33.15 5.60 21.67
C ALA A 303 -32.04 6.18 22.57
N HIS A 304 -31.68 5.44 23.62
CA HIS A 304 -30.59 5.78 24.52
C HIS A 304 -29.33 5.02 24.13
N PHE A 305 -28.28 5.76 23.83
CA PHE A 305 -26.98 5.22 23.44
C PHE A 305 -26.10 4.94 24.68
N PRO A 306 -25.14 4.00 24.59
CA PRO A 306 -24.22 3.67 25.68
C PRO A 306 -23.40 4.85 26.22
N ASP A 307 -23.15 5.87 25.40
CA ASP A 307 -22.40 7.08 25.76
C ASP A 307 -23.27 8.14 26.47
N GLY A 308 -24.55 7.85 26.71
CA GLY A 308 -25.51 8.74 27.35
C GLY A 308 -26.27 9.67 26.39
N GLY A 309 -25.95 9.64 25.09
CA GLY A 309 -26.73 10.34 24.07
C GLY A 309 -28.15 9.79 23.98
N THR A 310 -29.12 10.64 23.64
CA THR A 310 -30.50 10.22 23.37
C THR A 310 -30.99 10.77 22.03
N ALA A 311 -31.41 9.88 21.12
CA ALA A 311 -32.13 10.26 19.92
C ALA A 311 -33.64 10.15 20.14
N ARG A 312 -34.40 11.17 19.73
CA ARG A 312 -35.86 11.21 19.89
C ARG A 312 -36.53 11.13 18.53
N THR A 313 -37.35 10.12 18.35
CA THR A 313 -38.21 9.95 17.18
C THR A 313 -39.63 10.41 17.47
N SER A 314 -40.22 11.17 16.56
CA SER A 314 -41.62 11.59 16.59
C SER A 314 -42.34 11.18 15.31
N CYS A 315 -43.55 10.65 15.45
CA CYS A 315 -44.42 10.33 14.33
C CYS A 315 -45.03 11.60 13.73
N ASN A 316 -45.01 11.71 12.40
CA ASN A 316 -45.62 12.84 11.71
C ASN A 316 -47.15 12.77 11.88
N PHE A 317 -47.74 13.75 12.57
CA PHE A 317 -49.19 13.84 12.83
C PHE A 317 -49.79 12.59 13.50
N GLY A 318 -49.02 11.91 14.36
CA GLY A 318 -49.50 10.82 15.22
C GLY A 318 -49.62 9.44 14.57
N ASP A 319 -49.10 9.25 13.35
CA ASP A 319 -49.06 7.93 12.69
C ASP A 319 -47.75 7.74 11.93
N CYS A 320 -46.80 7.05 12.55
CA CYS A 320 -45.50 6.76 11.96
C CYS A 320 -45.62 5.89 10.69
N MET A 321 -46.65 5.04 10.61
CA MET A 321 -46.75 3.99 9.59
C MET A 321 -47.48 4.41 8.33
N GLN A 322 -48.22 5.51 8.41
CA GLN A 322 -48.83 6.14 7.26
C GLN A 322 -48.04 7.36 6.77
N LYS A 323 -47.44 8.13 7.69
CA LYS A 323 -46.87 9.45 7.38
C LYS A 323 -45.37 9.55 7.61
N GLY A 324 -44.75 8.47 8.07
CA GLY A 324 -43.34 8.45 8.41
C GLY A 324 -43.04 9.16 9.73
N TRP A 325 -41.75 9.33 10.02
CA TRP A 325 -41.25 9.86 11.28
C TRP A 325 -40.02 10.73 11.09
N GLU A 326 -39.75 11.55 12.10
CA GLU A 326 -38.54 12.36 12.21
C GLU A 326 -37.77 11.93 13.45
N THR A 327 -36.49 11.58 13.30
CA THR A 327 -35.58 11.26 14.41
C THR A 327 -34.59 12.40 14.58
N ARG A 328 -34.57 13.01 15.76
CA ARG A 328 -33.60 14.04 16.16
C ARG A 328 -32.51 13.43 17.02
N PHE A 329 -31.27 13.64 16.63
CA PHE A 329 -30.09 13.11 17.29
C PHE A 329 -29.54 14.08 18.36
N PRO A 330 -28.67 13.60 19.28
CA PRO A 330 -28.09 14.43 20.35
C PRO A 330 -27.34 15.67 19.85
N ASP A 331 -26.76 15.60 18.66
CA ASP A 331 -26.01 16.70 18.03
C ASP A 331 -26.91 17.72 17.31
N GLY A 332 -28.24 17.54 17.38
CA GLY A 332 -29.24 18.41 16.77
C GLY A 332 -29.53 18.11 15.31
N GLN A 333 -28.86 17.12 14.70
CA GLN A 333 -29.16 16.65 13.37
C GLN A 333 -30.45 15.82 13.34
N THR A 334 -31.02 15.67 12.14
CA THR A 334 -32.34 15.07 11.96
C THR A 334 -32.35 14.10 10.80
N ALA A 335 -32.77 12.85 11.04
CA ALA A 335 -33.16 11.92 9.99
C ALA A 335 -34.67 12.01 9.74
N ARG A 336 -35.07 11.92 8.47
CA ARG A 336 -36.49 11.93 8.07
C ARG A 336 -36.83 10.65 7.32
N THR A 337 -37.81 9.93 7.85
CA THR A 337 -38.35 8.74 7.21
C THR A 337 -39.70 9.05 6.57
N SER A 338 -39.88 8.63 5.32
CA SER A 338 -41.15 8.68 4.61
C SER A 338 -41.61 7.29 4.21
N CYS A 339 -42.92 7.07 4.26
CA CYS A 339 -43.52 5.81 3.82
C CYS A 339 -43.70 5.80 2.30
N SER A 340 -43.31 4.71 1.67
CA SER A 340 -43.58 4.48 0.25
C SER A 340 -45.10 4.45 0.02
N PHE A 341 -45.62 5.43 -0.71
CA PHE A 341 -47.06 5.59 -0.99
C PHE A 341 -47.95 5.67 0.25
N GLY A 342 -47.40 6.07 1.41
CA GLY A 342 -48.16 6.16 2.66
C GLY A 342 -48.44 4.80 3.33
N GLU A 343 -47.74 3.73 2.94
CA GLU A 343 -47.93 2.38 3.48
C GLU A 343 -46.60 1.75 3.91
N CYS A 344 -46.01 2.21 5.02
CA CYS A 344 -44.70 1.70 5.46
C CYS A 344 -44.72 0.18 5.74
N ALA A 345 -45.83 -0.35 6.27
CA ALA A 345 -45.95 -1.76 6.68
C ALA A 345 -45.96 -2.77 5.52
N THR A 346 -46.30 -2.32 4.31
CA THR A 346 -46.49 -3.18 3.14
C THR A 346 -45.58 -2.80 1.97
N LYS A 347 -45.22 -1.53 1.84
CA LYS A 347 -44.38 -0.99 0.75
C LYS A 347 -42.98 -0.60 1.19
N GLY A 348 -42.72 -0.59 2.49
CA GLY A 348 -41.46 -0.15 3.06
C GLY A 348 -41.34 1.37 3.13
N TRP A 349 -40.15 1.85 3.42
CA TRP A 349 -39.88 3.26 3.74
C TRP A 349 -38.50 3.70 3.29
N GLU A 350 -38.32 5.01 3.21
CA GLU A 350 -37.03 5.64 2.90
C GLU A 350 -36.65 6.60 4.02
N THR A 351 -35.44 6.45 4.54
CA THR A 351 -34.89 7.31 5.58
C THR A 351 -33.77 8.14 4.99
N GLN A 352 -33.98 9.45 4.93
CA GLN A 352 -32.93 10.43 4.63
C GLN A 352 -32.14 10.67 5.92
N LEU A 353 -30.87 10.30 5.91
CA LEU A 353 -29.95 10.50 7.01
C LEU A 353 -29.35 11.92 6.97
N PRO A 354 -28.83 12.43 8.10
CA PRO A 354 -28.27 13.78 8.16
C PRO A 354 -27.11 14.07 7.22
N ASP A 355 -26.35 13.05 6.84
CA ASP A 355 -25.22 13.11 5.90
C ASP A 355 -25.66 13.21 4.42
N GLY A 356 -26.97 13.21 4.15
CA GLY A 356 -27.54 13.21 2.81
C GLY A 356 -27.69 11.81 2.19
N GLY A 357 -27.21 10.76 2.87
CA GLY A 357 -27.45 9.38 2.50
C GLY A 357 -28.94 9.01 2.60
N THR A 358 -29.40 8.08 1.76
CA THR A 358 -30.76 7.54 1.85
C THR A 358 -30.70 6.04 2.08
N ALA A 359 -31.21 5.60 3.23
CA ALA A 359 -31.47 4.19 3.48
C ALA A 359 -32.86 3.83 2.94
N ARG A 360 -32.97 2.76 2.16
CA ARG A 360 -34.25 2.31 1.58
C ARG A 360 -34.60 0.93 2.08
N THR A 361 -35.76 0.82 2.72
CA THR A 361 -36.30 -0.42 3.24
C THR A 361 -37.40 -0.94 2.35
N SER A 362 -37.35 -2.22 2.01
CA SER A 362 -38.40 -2.93 1.28
C SER A 362 -38.92 -4.12 2.08
N CYS A 363 -40.25 -4.28 2.13
CA CYS A 363 -40.88 -5.41 2.80
C CYS A 363 -40.73 -6.70 1.99
N ASN A 364 -40.38 -7.80 2.67
CA ASN A 364 -40.36 -9.11 2.05
C ASN A 364 -41.77 -9.53 1.68
N PHE A 365 -42.00 -9.85 0.40
CA PHE A 365 -43.32 -10.24 -0.13
C PHE A 365 -44.45 -9.23 0.16
N GLY A 366 -44.11 -7.96 0.40
CA GLY A 366 -45.09 -6.92 0.71
C GLY A 366 -45.64 -6.94 2.14
N GLU A 367 -45.00 -7.66 3.07
CA GLU A 367 -45.43 -7.74 4.46
C GLU A 367 -44.24 -7.60 5.44
N CYS A 368 -43.91 -6.38 5.85
CA CYS A 368 -42.73 -6.14 6.70
C CYS A 368 -42.82 -6.85 8.06
N TYR A 369 -44.01 -6.90 8.68
CA TYR A 369 -44.14 -7.34 10.07
C TYR A 369 -44.41 -8.82 10.29
N THR A 370 -44.61 -9.57 9.19
CA THR A 370 -44.83 -11.02 9.23
C THR A 370 -43.70 -11.76 8.48
N LYS A 371 -43.10 -11.13 7.47
CA LYS A 371 -42.05 -11.72 6.61
C LYS A 371 -40.70 -11.02 6.72
N GLY A 372 -40.62 -9.92 7.46
CA GLY A 372 -39.40 -9.14 7.61
C GLY A 372 -39.17 -8.17 6.45
N TRP A 373 -38.00 -7.54 6.44
CA TRP A 373 -37.63 -6.50 5.48
C TRP A 373 -36.13 -6.54 5.18
N GLU A 374 -35.75 -5.88 4.08
CA GLU A 374 -34.36 -5.60 3.75
C GLU A 374 -34.17 -4.09 3.65
N THR A 375 -33.19 -3.55 4.37
CA THR A 375 -32.79 -2.15 4.32
C THR A 375 -31.46 -2.05 3.60
N ARG A 376 -31.43 -1.32 2.49
CA ARG A 376 -30.18 -0.95 1.81
C ARG A 376 -29.68 0.37 2.37
N LEU A 377 -28.43 0.36 2.80
CA LEU A 377 -27.74 1.50 3.39
C LEU A 377 -27.06 2.35 2.30
N PRO A 378 -26.74 3.62 2.59
CA PRO A 378 -26.12 4.52 1.60
C PRO A 378 -24.72 4.07 1.14
N ASP A 379 -23.99 3.33 1.97
CA ASP A 379 -22.66 2.78 1.70
C ASP A 379 -22.69 1.53 0.80
N GLY A 380 -23.89 1.10 0.37
CA GLY A 380 -24.10 -0.09 -0.46
C GLY A 380 -24.27 -1.38 0.34
N GLY A 381 -24.14 -1.34 1.67
CA GLY A 381 -24.50 -2.44 2.55
C GLY A 381 -26.00 -2.72 2.54
N SER A 382 -26.39 -3.91 3.00
CA SER A 382 -27.79 -4.21 3.29
C SER A 382 -27.93 -4.96 4.61
N VAL A 383 -28.98 -4.64 5.34
CA VAL A 383 -29.39 -5.32 6.57
C VAL A 383 -30.69 -6.05 6.26
N ARG A 384 -30.71 -7.37 6.45
CA ARG A 384 -31.93 -8.17 6.29
C ARG A 384 -32.45 -8.59 7.64
N CYS A 385 -33.67 -8.15 7.94
CA CYS A 385 -34.37 -8.50 9.16
C CYS A 385 -35.44 -9.55 8.87
N ASN A 386 -35.48 -10.61 9.68
CA ASN A 386 -36.53 -11.63 9.68
C ASN A 386 -37.35 -11.54 10.96
N CYS A 387 -38.66 -11.75 10.85
CA CYS A 387 -39.53 -11.80 12.02
C CYS A 387 -39.31 -13.09 12.82
N ASN A 388 -39.01 -12.96 14.11
CA ASN A 388 -38.95 -14.11 14.99
C ASN A 388 -40.33 -14.75 15.08
N PHE A 389 -40.41 -16.06 14.85
CA PHE A 389 -41.67 -16.81 14.86
C PHE A 389 -42.77 -16.24 13.94
N GLY A 390 -42.40 -15.48 12.90
CA GLY A 390 -43.34 -14.91 11.94
C GLY A 390 -44.11 -13.66 12.41
N ASP A 391 -43.72 -13.07 13.54
CA ASP A 391 -44.29 -11.81 14.03
C ASP A 391 -43.20 -10.89 14.60
N CYS A 392 -42.84 -9.87 13.83
CA CYS A 392 -41.80 -8.91 14.17
C CYS A 392 -42.22 -7.98 15.33
N LEU A 393 -43.52 -7.71 15.49
CA LEU A 393 -44.03 -6.74 16.45
C LEU A 393 -44.11 -7.33 17.85
N GLN A 394 -44.46 -8.62 17.93
CA GLN A 394 -44.53 -9.37 19.16
C GLN A 394 -43.18 -9.99 19.55
N ASN A 395 -42.48 -10.65 18.62
CA ASN A 395 -41.31 -11.46 18.97
C ASN A 395 -39.98 -10.82 18.57
N GLY A 396 -40.04 -9.64 17.93
CA GLY A 396 -38.87 -8.91 17.47
C GLY A 396 -38.30 -9.48 16.18
N THR A 397 -37.13 -8.96 15.83
CA THR A 397 -36.45 -9.33 14.60
C THR A 397 -35.05 -9.85 14.87
N ASP A 398 -34.59 -10.70 13.96
CA ASP A 398 -33.19 -11.03 13.81
C ASP A 398 -32.68 -10.39 12.51
N CYS A 399 -31.71 -9.50 12.64
CA CYS A 399 -31.19 -8.67 11.55
C CYS A 399 -29.70 -8.93 11.39
N GLY A 400 -29.28 -9.24 10.15
CA GLY A 400 -27.87 -9.47 9.81
C GLY A 400 -27.53 -9.15 8.37
#